data_AF-A0A923HLD8-F1
#
_entry.id   AF-A0A923HLD8-F1
#
_cell.length_a   1.000
_cell.length_b   1.000
_cell.length_c   1.000
_cell.angle_alpha   90.00
_cell.angle_beta   90.00
_cell.angle_gamma   90.00
#
_symmetry.space_group_name_H-M   'P 1'
#
loop_
_entity.id
_entity.type
_entity.pdbx_description
1 polymer ?
#
loop_
_entity_poly.entity_id
_entity_poly.type
_entity_poly.pdbx_seq_one_letter_code
_entity_poly.pdbx_strand_id
1 'polypeptide(L)'
;MNLRPPLYLILSGSLAAGLYLAWNAKDSSTEIAQEPATAAIKSITRPSPPALEVAVPVKKGPTNAKTALEELKELAHSTTPEDTFKRYQILARCFHDAKELKSFDSWKINEDNQLHISERKPELEESKRYCIGVGYAAMAHRLDLLNIAVKAKVNGAANAFLYEGPFGDPNILESRPSDPAVIAWKKQAVEQLEAAAESGDRDTFLPLYQFYDDGINKVRDSFVDKDTFRAYIYHLAMYKSVGKTPSALAKNKLALEEKELSASQIEGAHKIVDELIKACCASNQSDGKTPTPLHFKLKGDEVSNGNLN
;
A
#
# COMPACT_ATOMS: atom_id res chain seq x y z
N MET A 1 27.22 62.14 21.63
CA MET A 1 28.46 61.45 21.23
C MET A 1 28.09 60.43 20.16
N ASN A 2 28.54 60.70 18.93
CA ASN A 2 28.37 59.86 17.75
C ASN A 2 29.50 58.83 17.70
N LEU A 3 29.19 57.54 17.55
CA LEU A 3 30.11 56.59 16.93
C LEU A 3 29.30 55.61 16.05
N ARG A 4 29.60 55.65 14.76
CA ARG A 4 29.16 54.74 13.69
C ARG A 4 30.20 53.60 13.51
N PRO A 5 29.88 52.53 12.76
CA PRO A 5 30.46 51.19 12.86
C PRO A 5 31.52 50.90 11.76
N PRO A 6 32.01 49.65 11.65
CA PRO A 6 32.39 49.05 10.36
C PRO A 6 31.49 47.82 10.06
N LEU A 7 30.76 47.78 8.94
CA LEU A 7 31.19 47.35 7.60
C LEU A 7 31.75 45.90 7.56
N TYR A 8 30.90 44.94 7.21
CA TYR A 8 31.32 43.75 6.48
C TYR A 8 30.40 43.52 5.28
N LEU A 9 31.07 43.33 4.15
CA LEU A 9 30.56 43.20 2.79
C LEU A 9 29.82 41.87 2.56
N ILE A 10 28.79 41.97 1.72
CA ILE A 10 28.01 40.90 1.11
C ILE A 10 28.84 40.21 0.02
N LEU A 11 28.73 38.87 -0.09
CA LEU A 11 28.86 38.20 -1.39
C LEU A 11 27.90 37.01 -1.47
N SER A 12 26.99 37.16 -2.43
CA SER A 12 25.99 36.23 -2.94
C SER A 12 26.60 35.01 -3.63
N GLY A 13 25.86 33.89 -3.65
CA GLY A 13 26.13 32.79 -4.57
C GLY A 13 25.22 31.59 -4.37
N SER A 14 24.03 31.62 -4.98
CA SER A 14 23.19 30.45 -5.19
C SER A 14 23.80 29.54 -6.26
N LEU A 15 23.78 28.22 -6.04
CA LEU A 15 23.75 27.23 -7.13
C LEU A 15 23.14 25.92 -6.60
N ALA A 16 21.87 25.72 -6.95
CA ALA A 16 21.24 24.42 -7.01
C ALA A 16 21.68 23.73 -8.31
N ALA A 17 21.99 22.43 -8.27
CA ALA A 17 21.68 21.42 -9.29
C ALA A 17 22.51 20.14 -9.07
N GLY A 18 21.83 18.99 -9.17
CA GLY A 18 22.38 17.81 -9.85
C GLY A 18 23.12 16.78 -9.00
N LEU A 19 22.39 15.94 -8.28
CA LEU A 19 22.82 14.56 -7.99
C LEU A 19 21.77 13.59 -8.55
N TYR A 20 21.76 13.49 -9.88
CA TYR A 20 21.15 12.38 -10.60
C TYR A 20 22.01 12.10 -11.84
N LEU A 21 22.24 10.81 -12.10
CA LEU A 21 22.95 10.20 -13.24
C LEU A 21 24.48 10.08 -13.13
N ALA A 22 24.94 8.89 -12.71
CA ALA A 22 26.02 8.17 -13.41
C ALA A 22 26.15 6.74 -12.84
N TRP A 23 25.22 5.85 -13.17
CA TRP A 23 25.50 4.41 -13.16
C TRP A 23 25.12 3.84 -14.52
N ASN A 24 26.00 4.09 -15.49
CA ASN A 24 26.23 3.18 -16.60
C ASN A 24 27.54 3.52 -17.32
N ALA A 25 28.39 2.49 -17.43
CA ALA A 25 29.54 2.34 -18.32
C ALA A 25 30.78 3.20 -17.98
N LYS A 26 32.04 2.74 -18.04
CA LYS A 26 32.64 1.55 -18.66
C LYS A 26 34.09 1.41 -18.17
N ASP A 27 34.56 0.16 -18.10
CA ASP A 27 35.93 -0.35 -18.20
C ASP A 27 37.12 0.49 -17.73
N SER A 28 37.87 -0.06 -16.77
CA SER A 28 39.33 0.07 -16.77
C SER A 28 39.95 -1.25 -16.33
N SER A 29 40.57 -1.86 -17.33
CA SER A 29 41.37 -3.07 -17.33
C SER A 29 42.46 -3.02 -16.27
N THR A 30 42.65 -4.12 -15.53
CA THR A 30 43.96 -4.45 -14.97
C THR A 30 44.39 -5.78 -15.57
N GLU A 31 45.45 -5.67 -16.36
CA GLU A 31 46.16 -6.70 -17.09
C GLU A 31 47.01 -7.53 -16.11
N ILE A 32 46.74 -8.83 -16.04
CA ILE A 32 47.75 -9.83 -15.64
C ILE A 32 47.75 -10.90 -16.72
N ALA A 33 48.85 -10.97 -17.45
CA ALA A 33 49.16 -12.03 -18.39
C ALA A 33 49.65 -13.28 -17.64
N GLN A 34 49.02 -14.43 -17.91
CA GLN A 34 49.69 -15.74 -17.80
C GLN A 34 49.09 -16.74 -18.80
N GLU A 35 49.97 -17.55 -19.37
CA GLU A 35 49.92 -18.40 -20.58
C GLU A 35 48.79 -19.44 -20.75
N PRO A 36 48.61 -20.00 -21.98
CA PRO A 36 47.44 -20.76 -22.38
C PRO A 36 47.54 -22.25 -22.00
N ALA A 37 46.52 -22.76 -21.33
CA ALA A 37 46.29 -24.20 -21.20
C ALA A 37 45.15 -24.65 -22.13
N THR A 38 45.54 -25.22 -23.26
CA THR A 38 44.66 -25.89 -24.21
C THR A 38 44.24 -27.26 -23.64
N ALA A 39 43.01 -27.42 -23.14
CA ALA A 39 42.25 -28.69 -23.17
C ALA A 39 40.84 -28.58 -22.54
N ALA A 40 39.88 -29.20 -23.24
CA ALA A 40 38.55 -29.64 -22.80
C ALA A 40 37.43 -28.58 -22.65
N ILE A 41 36.78 -28.27 -23.78
CA ILE A 41 35.39 -27.81 -23.80
C ILE A 41 34.51 -28.97 -23.31
N LYS A 42 34.17 -28.99 -22.01
CA LYS A 42 33.01 -29.73 -21.52
C LYS A 42 31.79 -28.82 -21.65
N SER A 43 30.81 -29.28 -22.41
CA SER A 43 29.50 -28.67 -22.60
C SER A 43 28.92 -28.20 -21.26
N ILE A 44 28.65 -26.90 -21.15
CA ILE A 44 27.93 -26.29 -20.05
C ILE A 44 26.47 -26.73 -20.18
N THR A 45 26.06 -27.71 -19.36
CA THR A 45 24.64 -28.05 -19.20
C THR A 45 23.99 -26.96 -18.37
N ARG A 46 23.15 -26.14 -19.01
CA ARG A 46 22.28 -25.16 -18.37
C ARG A 46 21.37 -25.91 -17.37
N PRO A 47 21.30 -25.55 -16.08
CA PRO A 47 20.27 -26.11 -15.22
C PRO A 47 18.90 -25.68 -15.73
N SER A 48 18.05 -26.65 -16.05
CA SER A 48 16.63 -26.43 -16.31
C SER A 48 15.99 -25.71 -15.12
N PRO A 49 14.99 -24.83 -15.34
CA PRO A 49 14.15 -24.37 -14.24
C PRO A 49 13.55 -25.58 -13.52
N PRO A 50 13.43 -25.56 -12.18
CA PRO A 50 12.80 -26.66 -11.46
C PRO A 50 11.40 -26.86 -12.03
N ALA A 51 11.16 -28.05 -12.58
CA ALA A 51 9.85 -28.47 -13.01
C ALA A 51 8.92 -28.42 -11.79
N LEU A 52 7.75 -27.81 -11.98
CA LEU A 52 6.63 -27.92 -11.04
C LEU A 52 6.41 -29.40 -10.72
N GLU A 53 6.81 -29.84 -9.53
CA GLU A 53 6.52 -31.19 -9.07
C GLU A 53 5.01 -31.38 -9.01
N VAL A 54 4.56 -32.47 -9.64
CA VAL A 54 3.15 -32.80 -9.83
C VAL A 54 2.53 -33.10 -8.47
N ALA A 55 1.62 -32.23 -8.03
CA ALA A 55 0.84 -32.43 -6.82
C ALA A 55 -0.07 -33.66 -6.93
N VAL A 56 -0.10 -34.45 -5.85
CA VAL A 56 -0.98 -35.62 -5.64
C VAL A 56 -2.47 -35.22 -5.77
N PRO A 57 -3.33 -36.00 -6.44
CA PRO A 57 -4.70 -35.58 -6.73
C PRO A 57 -5.56 -35.58 -5.46
N VAL A 58 -6.03 -34.40 -5.05
CA VAL A 58 -7.03 -34.22 -3.99
C VAL A 58 -8.43 -34.24 -4.61
N LYS A 59 -9.37 -34.92 -3.94
CA LYS A 59 -10.79 -35.08 -4.34
C LYS A 59 -11.45 -33.73 -4.70
N LYS A 60 -11.98 -33.63 -5.92
CA LYS A 60 -12.73 -32.49 -6.46
C LYS A 60 -14.04 -32.28 -5.68
N GLY A 61 -14.09 -31.20 -4.89
CA GLY A 61 -15.33 -30.44 -4.63
C GLY A 61 -15.70 -29.61 -5.87
N PRO A 62 -16.79 -28.81 -5.84
CA PRO A 62 -17.50 -28.31 -7.02
C PRO A 62 -16.55 -27.70 -8.06
N THR A 63 -16.66 -28.22 -9.29
CA THR A 63 -15.55 -28.42 -10.23
C THR A 63 -15.26 -27.24 -11.17
N ASN A 64 -15.68 -26.02 -10.85
CA ASN A 64 -15.60 -24.89 -11.80
C ASN A 64 -14.93 -23.62 -11.25
N ALA A 65 -14.47 -23.60 -10.00
CA ALA A 65 -13.70 -22.46 -9.48
C ALA A 65 -12.22 -22.62 -9.89
N LYS A 66 -11.67 -21.62 -10.58
CA LYS A 66 -10.23 -21.56 -10.89
C LYS A 66 -9.42 -21.53 -9.60
N THR A 67 -8.30 -22.22 -9.61
CA THR A 67 -7.29 -22.16 -8.53
C THR A 67 -6.39 -20.94 -8.72
N ALA A 68 -5.75 -20.50 -7.63
CA ALA A 68 -4.75 -19.43 -7.66
C ALA A 68 -3.63 -19.72 -8.67
N LEU A 69 -3.20 -20.98 -8.76
CA LEU A 69 -2.14 -21.38 -9.69
C LEU A 69 -2.57 -21.25 -11.16
N GLU A 70 -3.83 -21.56 -11.47
CA GLU A 70 -4.38 -21.39 -12.82
C GLU A 70 -4.48 -19.91 -13.19
N GLU A 71 -4.99 -19.07 -12.29
CA GLU A 71 -5.06 -17.62 -12.52
C GLU A 71 -3.68 -16.99 -12.67
N LEU A 72 -2.70 -17.39 -11.84
CA LEU A 72 -1.32 -16.91 -11.96
C LEU A 72 -0.67 -17.33 -13.30
N LYS A 73 -1.00 -18.52 -13.83
CA LYS A 73 -0.52 -18.97 -15.15
C LYS A 73 -1.11 -18.16 -16.29
N GLU A 74 -2.40 -17.82 -16.22
CA GLU A 74 -3.06 -16.97 -17.20
C GLU A 74 -2.44 -15.57 -17.22
N LEU A 75 -2.06 -15.04 -16.05
CA LEU A 75 -1.42 -13.74 -15.91
C LEU A 75 0.10 -13.75 -16.19
N ALA A 76 0.71 -14.92 -16.37
CA ALA A 76 2.18 -15.05 -16.46
C ALA A 76 2.79 -14.37 -17.69
N HIS A 77 2.01 -14.23 -18.77
CA HIS A 77 2.44 -13.60 -20.01
C HIS A 77 2.13 -12.09 -20.07
N SER A 78 1.32 -11.59 -19.14
CA SER A 78 1.00 -10.16 -19.11
C SER A 78 2.13 -9.36 -18.48
N THR A 79 2.36 -8.17 -19.04
CA THR A 79 3.33 -7.18 -18.53
C THR A 79 2.64 -5.89 -18.10
N THR A 80 1.30 -5.86 -18.08
CA THR A 80 0.55 -4.68 -17.64
C THR A 80 0.72 -4.48 -16.14
N PRO A 81 0.80 -3.23 -15.66
CA PRO A 81 0.79 -2.94 -14.24
C PRO A 81 -0.45 -3.49 -13.51
N GLU A 82 -1.61 -3.48 -14.15
CA GLU A 82 -2.87 -3.96 -13.59
C GLU A 82 -2.82 -5.47 -13.36
N ASP A 83 -2.32 -6.24 -14.31
CA ASP A 83 -2.17 -7.69 -14.14
C ASP A 83 -1.05 -8.02 -13.15
N THR A 84 -0.01 -7.19 -13.06
CA THR A 84 1.00 -7.26 -12.00
C THR A 84 0.35 -7.10 -10.62
N PHE A 85 -0.55 -6.13 -10.47
CA PHE A 85 -1.30 -5.92 -9.23
C PHE A 85 -2.25 -7.08 -8.92
N LYS A 86 -2.94 -7.63 -9.93
CA LYS A 86 -3.78 -8.84 -9.74
C LYS A 86 -2.96 -10.03 -9.26
N ARG A 87 -1.77 -10.25 -9.81
CA ARG A 87 -0.85 -11.31 -9.33
C ARG A 87 -0.45 -11.08 -7.88
N TYR A 88 -0.18 -9.83 -7.48
CA TYR A 88 0.02 -9.49 -6.08
C TYR A 88 -1.20 -9.88 -5.24
N GLN A 89 -2.42 -9.49 -5.65
CA GLN A 89 -3.65 -9.76 -4.88
C GLN A 89 -3.87 -11.26 -4.65
N ILE A 90 -3.63 -12.10 -5.67
CA ILE A 90 -3.73 -13.56 -5.55
C ILE A 90 -2.72 -14.09 -4.52
N LEU A 91 -1.45 -13.67 -4.62
CA LEU A 91 -0.39 -14.12 -3.72
C LEU A 91 -0.57 -13.60 -2.28
N ALA A 92 -1.02 -12.35 -2.14
CA ALA A 92 -1.31 -11.71 -0.86
C ALA A 92 -2.47 -12.41 -0.15
N ARG A 93 -3.56 -12.73 -0.86
CA ARG A 93 -4.65 -13.55 -0.33
C ARG A 93 -4.13 -14.87 0.24
N CYS A 94 -3.34 -15.61 -0.56
CA CYS A 94 -2.79 -16.88 -0.11
C CYS A 94 -1.85 -16.74 1.09
N PHE A 95 -1.06 -15.68 1.16
CA PHE A 95 -0.17 -15.42 2.29
C PHE A 95 -0.94 -15.06 3.56
N HIS A 96 -1.84 -14.08 3.48
CA HIS A 96 -2.59 -13.55 4.63
C HIS A 96 -3.58 -14.58 5.18
N ASP A 97 -4.34 -15.26 4.32
CA ASP A 97 -5.31 -16.26 4.77
C ASP A 97 -4.61 -17.48 5.39
N ALA A 98 -3.42 -17.87 4.89
CA ALA A 98 -2.63 -18.94 5.51
C ALA A 98 -2.08 -18.53 6.89
N LYS A 99 -1.64 -17.26 7.04
CA LYS A 99 -1.18 -16.70 8.33
C LYS A 99 -2.35 -16.63 9.32
N GLU A 100 -3.50 -16.14 8.90
CA GLU A 100 -4.71 -16.02 9.71
C GLU A 100 -5.22 -17.39 10.15
N LEU A 101 -5.32 -18.35 9.24
CA LEU A 101 -5.78 -19.71 9.55
C LEU A 101 -4.90 -20.38 10.60
N LYS A 102 -3.58 -20.22 10.49
CA LYS A 102 -2.62 -20.73 11.49
C LYS A 102 -2.79 -20.04 12.85
N SER A 103 -3.20 -18.77 12.87
CA SER A 103 -3.42 -18.04 14.12
C SER A 103 -4.59 -18.62 14.93
N PHE A 104 -5.64 -19.11 14.26
CA PHE A 104 -6.79 -19.73 14.93
C PHE A 104 -6.44 -20.99 15.72
N ASP A 105 -5.40 -21.73 15.31
CA ASP A 105 -4.92 -22.91 16.07
C ASP A 105 -4.33 -22.53 17.43
N SER A 106 -3.93 -21.26 17.60
CA SER A 106 -3.33 -20.73 18.83
C SER A 106 -4.32 -19.99 19.74
N TRP A 107 -5.54 -19.73 19.27
CA TRP A 107 -6.51 -18.93 19.99
C TRP A 107 -7.29 -19.76 21.02
N LYS A 108 -7.48 -19.19 22.21
CA LYS A 108 -8.48 -19.68 23.16
C LYS A 108 -9.84 -19.15 22.74
N ILE A 109 -10.76 -20.04 22.40
CA ILE A 109 -12.13 -19.66 22.03
C ILE A 109 -12.85 -19.17 23.30
N ASN A 110 -13.45 -17.98 23.23
CA ASN A 110 -14.28 -17.37 24.26
C ASN A 110 -15.51 -16.70 23.61
N GLU A 111 -16.41 -16.16 24.43
CA GLU A 111 -17.66 -15.54 23.93
C GLU A 111 -17.39 -14.36 22.98
N ASP A 112 -16.29 -13.64 23.15
CA ASP A 112 -15.94 -12.47 22.34
C ASP A 112 -15.47 -12.83 20.92
N ASN A 113 -14.78 -13.98 20.75
CA ASN A 113 -14.18 -14.38 19.48
C ASN A 113 -14.87 -15.58 18.80
N GLN A 114 -15.77 -16.28 19.50
CA GLN A 114 -16.41 -17.50 18.98
C GLN A 114 -17.15 -17.25 17.67
N LEU A 115 -17.95 -16.18 17.60
CA LEU A 115 -18.72 -15.86 16.39
C LEU A 115 -17.77 -15.57 15.21
N HIS A 116 -16.77 -14.70 15.42
CA HIS A 116 -15.81 -14.34 14.40
C HIS A 116 -15.05 -15.57 13.86
N ILE A 117 -14.56 -16.46 14.74
CA ILE A 117 -13.88 -17.69 14.32
C ILE A 117 -14.85 -18.59 13.54
N SER A 118 -16.08 -18.76 14.00
CA SER A 118 -17.06 -19.66 13.37
C SER A 118 -17.47 -19.20 11.97
N GLU A 119 -17.52 -17.89 11.73
CA GLU A 119 -17.85 -17.31 10.43
C GLU A 119 -16.62 -17.26 9.51
N ARG A 120 -15.46 -16.90 10.05
CA ARG A 120 -14.24 -16.65 9.26
C ARG A 120 -13.49 -17.92 8.89
N LYS A 121 -13.45 -18.93 9.78
CA LYS A 121 -12.68 -20.17 9.56
C LYS A 121 -13.12 -20.94 8.29
N PRO A 122 -14.42 -21.09 7.99
CA PRO A 122 -14.86 -21.72 6.74
C PRO A 122 -14.33 -21.01 5.48
N GLU A 123 -14.31 -19.67 5.47
CA GLU A 123 -13.78 -18.87 4.35
C GLU A 123 -12.28 -19.09 4.17
N LEU A 124 -11.53 -19.16 5.28
CA LEU A 124 -10.09 -19.43 5.26
C LEU A 124 -9.78 -20.85 4.75
N GLU A 125 -10.58 -21.85 5.13
CA GLU A 125 -10.44 -23.21 4.60
C GLU A 125 -10.80 -23.31 3.11
N GLU A 126 -11.72 -22.46 2.62
CA GLU A 126 -11.95 -22.30 1.19
C GLU A 126 -10.77 -21.65 0.48
N SER A 127 -10.22 -20.57 1.05
CA SER A 127 -9.03 -19.91 0.52
C SER A 127 -7.84 -20.86 0.45
N LYS A 128 -7.66 -21.71 1.46
CA LYS A 128 -6.65 -22.77 1.46
C LYS A 128 -6.80 -23.72 0.26
N ARG A 129 -8.03 -24.07 -0.13
CA ARG A 129 -8.27 -24.88 -1.35
C ARG A 129 -7.95 -24.10 -2.62
N TYR A 130 -8.32 -22.82 -2.69
CA TYR A 130 -7.99 -21.94 -3.81
C TYR A 130 -6.46 -21.81 -3.99
N CYS A 131 -5.71 -21.74 -2.89
CA CYS A 131 -4.26 -21.55 -2.87
C CYS A 131 -3.42 -22.84 -3.02
N ILE A 132 -4.05 -23.99 -3.29
CA ILE A 132 -3.32 -25.24 -3.52
C ILE A 132 -2.31 -25.07 -4.67
N GLY A 133 -1.06 -25.47 -4.42
CA GLY A 133 0.02 -25.40 -5.39
C GLY A 133 0.77 -24.05 -5.44
N VAL A 134 0.32 -23.03 -4.69
CA VAL A 134 1.09 -21.80 -4.50
C VAL A 134 2.11 -22.02 -3.39
N GLY A 135 3.40 -22.04 -3.74
CA GLY A 135 4.49 -22.20 -2.78
C GLY A 135 4.81 -20.91 -2.01
N TYR A 136 5.40 -21.04 -0.82
CA TYR A 136 5.81 -19.89 0.00
C TYR A 136 6.80 -18.96 -0.71
N ALA A 137 7.71 -19.52 -1.53
CA ALA A 137 8.62 -18.71 -2.35
C ALA A 137 7.87 -17.78 -3.31
N ALA A 138 6.78 -18.24 -3.93
CA ALA A 138 5.95 -17.40 -4.77
C ALA A 138 5.25 -16.30 -3.96
N MET A 139 4.74 -16.62 -2.76
CA MET A 139 4.10 -15.65 -1.86
C MET A 139 5.09 -14.58 -1.35
N ALA A 140 6.37 -14.92 -1.20
CA ALA A 140 7.41 -13.97 -0.78
C ALA A 140 7.63 -12.86 -1.84
N HIS A 141 7.45 -13.18 -3.13
CA HIS A 141 7.56 -12.20 -4.22
C HIS A 141 6.38 -11.21 -4.32
N ARG A 142 5.35 -11.34 -3.46
CA ARG A 142 4.17 -10.45 -3.54
C ARG A 142 4.54 -8.98 -3.39
N LEU A 143 5.48 -8.65 -2.49
CA LEU A 143 5.86 -7.26 -2.23
C LEU A 143 6.60 -6.64 -3.41
N ASP A 144 7.36 -7.42 -4.18
CA ASP A 144 8.00 -6.95 -5.41
C ASP A 144 6.96 -6.55 -6.46
N LEU A 145 5.93 -7.38 -6.63
CA LEU A 145 4.80 -7.10 -7.53
C LEU A 145 4.03 -5.86 -7.08
N LEU A 146 3.79 -5.72 -5.78
CA LEU A 146 3.13 -4.55 -5.21
C LEU A 146 3.92 -3.27 -5.46
N ASN A 147 5.24 -3.29 -5.24
CA ASN A 147 6.11 -2.15 -5.50
C ASN A 147 6.09 -1.71 -6.98
N ILE A 148 5.98 -2.67 -7.91
CA ILE A 148 5.81 -2.37 -9.34
C ILE A 148 4.46 -1.68 -9.59
N ALA A 149 3.37 -2.24 -9.06
CA ALA A 149 2.02 -1.71 -9.24
C ALA A 149 1.86 -0.30 -8.63
N VAL A 150 2.42 -0.07 -7.46
CA VAL A 150 2.48 1.24 -6.78
C VAL A 150 3.18 2.27 -7.65
N LYS A 151 4.38 1.95 -8.17
CA LYS A 151 5.15 2.86 -9.02
C LYS A 151 4.41 3.22 -10.30
N ALA A 152 3.65 2.27 -10.83
CA ALA A 152 2.78 2.47 -11.99
C ALA A 152 1.44 3.15 -11.64
N LYS A 153 1.19 3.45 -10.36
CA LYS A 153 -0.02 4.10 -9.84
C LYS A 153 -1.31 3.35 -10.19
N VAL A 154 -1.26 2.02 -10.15
CA VAL A 154 -2.44 1.18 -10.31
C VAL A 154 -3.42 1.44 -9.17
N ASN A 155 -4.70 1.68 -9.48
CA ASN A 155 -5.74 1.89 -8.47
C ASN A 155 -5.77 0.76 -7.43
N GLY A 156 -5.78 1.13 -6.15
CA GLY A 156 -5.73 0.24 -5.00
C GLY A 156 -4.33 -0.19 -4.57
N ALA A 157 -3.29 0.02 -5.37
CA ALA A 157 -1.94 -0.45 -5.05
C ALA A 157 -1.31 0.31 -3.88
N ALA A 158 -1.50 1.63 -3.79
CA ALA A 158 -0.98 2.43 -2.68
C ALA A 158 -1.65 2.03 -1.33
N ASN A 159 -2.95 1.76 -1.36
CA ASN A 159 -3.68 1.23 -0.20
C ASN A 159 -3.20 -0.16 0.22
N ALA A 160 -2.96 -1.05 -0.76
CA ALA A 160 -2.39 -2.36 -0.50
C ALA A 160 -0.98 -2.27 0.12
N PHE A 161 -0.15 -1.33 -0.35
CA PHE A 161 1.18 -1.07 0.23
C PHE A 161 1.06 -0.63 1.69
N LEU A 162 0.15 0.30 1.99
CA LEU A 162 -0.12 0.72 3.36
C LEU A 162 -0.53 -0.49 4.24
N TYR A 163 -1.41 -1.36 3.75
CA TYR A 163 -1.92 -2.50 4.51
C TYR A 163 -0.86 -3.58 4.79
N GLU A 164 0.04 -3.84 3.84
CA GLU A 164 1.14 -4.80 4.03
C GLU A 164 2.08 -4.36 5.17
N GLY A 165 2.17 -3.07 5.46
CA GLY A 165 3.03 -2.54 6.50
C GLY A 165 4.52 -2.59 6.14
N PRO A 166 5.40 -2.12 7.05
CA PRO A 166 6.84 -2.19 6.86
C PRO A 166 7.28 -3.63 6.60
N PHE A 167 7.99 -3.86 5.50
CA PHE A 167 8.54 -5.18 5.13
C PHE A 167 7.49 -6.31 5.01
N GLY A 168 6.20 -5.98 4.84
CA GLY A 168 5.13 -6.98 4.79
C GLY A 168 4.68 -7.50 6.15
N ASP A 169 4.98 -6.78 7.24
CA ASP A 169 4.44 -7.05 8.57
C ASP A 169 3.88 -5.77 9.23
N PRO A 170 2.55 -5.59 9.28
CA PRO A 170 1.94 -4.39 9.86
C PRO A 170 2.19 -4.26 11.37
N ASN A 171 2.47 -5.36 12.07
CA ASN A 171 2.77 -5.35 13.50
C ASN A 171 4.08 -4.60 13.84
N ILE A 172 4.94 -4.36 12.85
CA ILE A 172 6.16 -3.58 13.01
C ILE A 172 5.84 -2.11 13.35
N LEU A 173 4.69 -1.59 12.89
CA LEU A 173 4.26 -0.23 13.19
C LEU A 173 4.05 0.01 14.68
N GLU A 174 3.66 -1.02 15.43
CA GLU A 174 3.42 -0.94 16.88
C GLU A 174 4.65 -1.39 17.68
N SER A 175 5.33 -2.45 17.23
CA SER A 175 6.44 -3.04 17.98
C SER A 175 7.75 -2.28 17.85
N ARG A 176 7.94 -1.49 16.77
CA ARG A 176 9.19 -0.74 16.48
C ARG A 176 8.91 0.63 15.88
N PRO A 177 8.07 1.46 16.49
CA PRO A 177 7.57 2.66 15.82
C PRO A 177 8.65 3.74 15.59
N SER A 178 9.72 3.74 16.40
CA SER A 178 10.86 4.67 16.30
C SER A 178 12.02 4.16 15.45
N ASP A 179 11.91 2.96 14.86
CA ASP A 179 12.92 2.44 13.94
C ASP A 179 13.03 3.37 12.70
N PRO A 180 14.22 3.85 12.32
CA PRO A 180 14.40 4.73 11.16
C PRO A 180 13.80 4.17 9.86
N ALA A 181 13.81 2.85 9.68
CA ALA A 181 13.23 2.23 8.49
C ALA A 181 11.69 2.24 8.52
N VAL A 182 11.09 2.17 9.71
CA VAL A 182 9.63 2.30 9.89
C VAL A 182 9.19 3.74 9.65
N ILE A 183 9.96 4.72 10.14
CA ILE A 183 9.73 6.14 9.88
C ILE A 183 9.82 6.44 8.38
N ALA A 184 10.85 5.92 7.71
CA ALA A 184 11.02 6.07 6.26
C ALA A 184 9.86 5.42 5.48
N TRP A 185 9.42 4.23 5.90
CA TRP A 185 8.29 3.54 5.29
C TRP A 185 6.98 4.32 5.46
N LYS A 186 6.70 4.89 6.65
CA LYS A 186 5.49 5.71 6.89
C LYS A 186 5.44 6.89 5.93
N LYS A 187 6.55 7.62 5.82
CA LYS A 187 6.69 8.73 4.87
C LYS A 187 6.42 8.27 3.43
N GLN A 188 7.05 7.18 3.02
CA GLN A 188 6.85 6.59 1.70
C GLN A 188 5.39 6.16 1.45
N ALA A 189 4.69 5.61 2.45
CA ALA A 189 3.29 5.21 2.32
C ALA A 189 2.38 6.42 2.08
N VAL A 190 2.59 7.52 2.80
CA VAL A 190 1.84 8.77 2.60
C VAL A 190 2.09 9.34 1.21
N GLU A 191 3.36 9.47 0.79
CA GLU A 191 3.72 9.98 -0.53
C GLU A 191 3.08 9.16 -1.67
N GLN A 192 3.02 7.83 -1.51
CA GLN A 192 2.36 6.95 -2.49
C GLN A 192 0.85 7.14 -2.52
N LEU A 193 0.21 7.30 -1.36
CA LEU A 193 -1.23 7.55 -1.28
C LEU A 193 -1.59 8.90 -1.90
N GLU A 194 -0.83 9.95 -1.62
CA GLU A 194 -1.03 11.27 -2.22
C GLU A 194 -0.86 11.21 -3.75
N ALA A 195 0.22 10.58 -4.23
CA ALA A 195 0.46 10.45 -5.66
C ALA A 195 -0.62 9.62 -6.38
N ALA A 196 -1.18 8.61 -5.71
CA ALA A 196 -2.29 7.81 -6.22
C ALA A 196 -3.60 8.62 -6.22
N ALA A 197 -3.88 9.39 -5.16
CA ALA A 197 -5.01 10.32 -5.08
C ALA A 197 -5.02 11.31 -6.26
N GLU A 198 -3.87 11.95 -6.50
CA GLU A 198 -3.67 12.88 -7.63
C GLU A 198 -3.84 12.21 -9.00
N SER A 199 -3.60 10.90 -9.08
CA SER A 199 -3.73 10.11 -10.31
C SER A 199 -5.13 9.51 -10.47
N GLY A 200 -6.05 9.79 -9.55
CA GLY A 200 -7.45 9.39 -9.63
C GLY A 200 -7.86 8.19 -8.77
N ASP A 201 -6.96 7.66 -7.93
CA ASP A 201 -7.30 6.58 -7.00
C ASP A 201 -8.09 7.12 -5.81
N ARG A 202 -9.42 7.18 -5.94
CA ARG A 202 -10.31 7.73 -4.90
C ARG A 202 -10.28 6.97 -3.59
N ASP A 203 -9.88 5.70 -3.59
CA ASP A 203 -9.91 4.86 -2.38
C ASP A 203 -8.83 5.32 -1.38
N THR A 204 -7.92 6.19 -1.80
CA THR A 204 -6.88 6.81 -0.95
C THR A 204 -7.39 7.96 -0.10
N PHE A 205 -8.55 8.56 -0.43
CA PHE A 205 -9.02 9.76 0.27
C PHE A 205 -9.33 9.50 1.75
N LEU A 206 -9.92 8.33 2.08
CA LEU A 206 -10.21 7.97 3.47
C LEU A 206 -8.94 7.84 4.34
N PRO A 207 -7.93 7.03 3.99
CA PRO A 207 -6.73 6.93 4.81
C PRO A 207 -5.95 8.25 4.88
N LEU A 208 -5.91 9.04 3.79
CA LEU A 208 -5.28 10.36 3.82
C LEU A 208 -6.02 11.33 4.76
N TYR A 209 -7.35 11.36 4.72
CA TYR A 209 -8.16 12.12 5.68
C TYR A 209 -7.83 11.70 7.12
N GLN A 210 -7.86 10.40 7.41
CA GLN A 210 -7.58 9.89 8.76
C GLN A 210 -6.18 10.27 9.24
N PHE A 211 -5.17 10.16 8.38
CA PHE A 211 -3.80 10.52 8.74
C PHE A 211 -3.64 12.01 9.10
N TYR A 212 -4.24 12.90 8.32
CA TYR A 212 -4.14 14.34 8.57
C TYR A 212 -5.09 14.85 9.67
N ASP A 213 -6.24 14.18 9.89
CA ASP A 213 -7.20 14.55 10.94
C ASP A 213 -6.73 14.11 12.32
N ASP A 214 -6.32 12.84 12.45
CA ASP A 214 -5.84 12.30 13.73
C ASP A 214 -4.54 12.99 14.18
N GLY A 215 -3.65 13.30 13.23
CA GLY A 215 -2.31 13.81 13.50
C GLY A 215 -1.52 12.93 14.47
N ILE A 216 -0.51 13.50 15.14
CA ILE A 216 0.17 12.84 16.28
C ILE A 216 -0.83 12.75 17.45
N ASN A 217 -1.68 11.73 17.44
CA ASN A 217 -2.47 11.37 18.60
C ASN A 217 -1.66 10.38 19.45
N LYS A 218 -1.54 10.64 20.76
CA LYS A 218 -0.54 10.04 21.67
C LYS A 218 -0.57 8.50 21.82
N VAL A 219 -1.50 7.80 21.18
CA VAL A 219 -1.72 6.35 21.34
C VAL A 219 -1.23 5.54 20.13
N ARG A 220 -1.05 6.17 18.96
CA ARG A 220 -0.45 5.54 17.77
C ARG A 220 0.48 6.56 17.12
N ASP A 221 1.78 6.29 17.10
CA ASP A 221 2.76 7.12 16.38
C ASP A 221 2.28 7.34 14.95
N SER A 222 1.82 8.56 14.66
CA SER A 222 1.10 8.88 13.44
C SER A 222 1.99 8.84 12.21
N PHE A 223 1.36 8.79 11.04
CA PHE A 223 2.06 8.83 9.75
C PHE A 223 2.53 10.25 9.40
N VAL A 224 1.80 11.26 9.87
CA VAL A 224 2.02 12.69 9.60
C VAL A 224 1.61 13.54 10.80
N ASP A 225 2.10 14.78 10.82
CA ASP A 225 1.57 15.81 11.71
C ASP A 225 0.12 16.16 11.34
N LYS A 226 -0.66 16.61 12.34
CA LYS A 226 -2.03 17.09 12.08
C LYS A 226 -1.98 18.23 11.08
N ASP A 227 -2.79 18.15 10.02
CA ASP A 227 -2.94 19.20 9.02
C ASP A 227 -4.42 19.35 8.65
N THR A 228 -5.11 20.28 9.30
CA THR A 228 -6.55 20.50 9.09
C THR A 228 -6.88 20.87 7.64
N PHE A 229 -5.97 21.54 6.92
CA PHE A 229 -6.20 21.90 5.52
C PHE A 229 -6.20 20.66 4.63
N ARG A 230 -5.21 19.77 4.79
CA ARG A 230 -5.15 18.50 4.06
C ARG A 230 -6.27 17.54 4.48
N ALA A 231 -6.57 17.43 5.77
CA ALA A 231 -7.69 16.64 6.27
C ALA A 231 -9.00 17.08 5.60
N TYR A 232 -9.28 18.39 5.59
CA TYR A 232 -10.47 18.96 4.95
C TYR A 232 -10.54 18.66 3.45
N ILE A 233 -9.42 18.79 2.72
CA ILE A 233 -9.35 18.44 1.28
C ILE A 233 -9.81 17.00 1.05
N TYR A 234 -9.20 16.03 1.72
CA TYR A 234 -9.51 14.62 1.49
C TYR A 234 -10.90 14.24 2.01
N HIS A 235 -11.33 14.81 3.14
CA HIS A 235 -12.67 14.61 3.68
C HIS A 235 -13.76 15.08 2.71
N LEU A 236 -13.57 16.27 2.12
CA LEU A 236 -14.49 16.81 1.12
C LEU A 236 -14.45 16.01 -0.19
N ALA A 237 -13.26 15.60 -0.64
CA ALA A 237 -13.07 14.77 -1.83
C ALA A 237 -13.79 13.41 -1.72
N MET A 238 -13.77 12.77 -0.54
CA MET A 238 -14.52 11.52 -0.29
C MET A 238 -15.99 11.66 -0.68
N TYR A 239 -16.68 12.68 -0.18
CA TYR A 239 -18.12 12.84 -0.46
C TYR A 239 -18.41 13.28 -1.89
N LYS A 240 -17.62 14.20 -2.44
CA LYS A 240 -17.80 14.63 -3.84
C LYS A 240 -17.58 13.47 -4.81
N SER A 241 -16.62 12.58 -4.56
CA SER A 241 -16.28 11.47 -5.48
C SER A 241 -17.39 10.43 -5.63
N VAL A 242 -18.24 10.26 -4.62
CA VAL A 242 -19.35 9.30 -4.64
C VAL A 242 -20.69 9.94 -4.98
N GLY A 243 -20.75 11.27 -5.17
CA GLY A 243 -21.99 12.00 -5.39
C GLY A 243 -23.01 11.90 -4.25
N LYS A 244 -22.57 11.52 -3.04
CA LYS A 244 -23.44 11.36 -1.87
C LYS A 244 -23.39 12.61 -1.01
N THR A 245 -24.55 12.99 -0.48
CA THR A 245 -24.62 14.00 0.56
C THR A 245 -24.00 13.46 1.86
N PRO A 246 -23.12 14.22 2.53
CA PRO A 246 -22.56 13.79 3.81
C PRO A 246 -23.68 13.63 4.86
N SER A 247 -23.48 12.69 5.79
CA SER A 247 -24.36 12.54 6.96
C SER A 247 -24.34 13.82 7.83
N ALA A 248 -25.30 13.97 8.75
CA ALA A 248 -25.30 15.12 9.67
C ALA A 248 -24.00 15.21 10.49
N LEU A 249 -23.48 14.06 10.94
CA LEU A 249 -22.20 13.97 11.65
C LEU A 249 -21.04 14.46 10.77
N ALA A 250 -20.98 13.99 9.52
CA ALA A 250 -19.95 14.40 8.58
C ALA A 250 -20.01 15.90 8.25
N LYS A 251 -21.21 16.46 8.06
CA LYS A 251 -21.40 17.91 7.86
C LYS A 251 -20.91 18.71 9.06
N ASN A 252 -21.23 18.26 10.26
CA ASN A 252 -20.77 18.92 11.48
C ASN A 252 -19.24 18.88 11.60
N LYS A 253 -18.61 17.76 11.25
CA LYS A 253 -17.15 17.62 11.24
C LYS A 253 -16.50 18.54 10.21
N LEU A 254 -16.98 18.56 8.96
CA LEU A 254 -16.50 19.50 7.91
C LEU A 254 -16.65 20.96 8.37
N ALA A 255 -17.78 21.31 8.99
CA ALA A 255 -18.00 22.67 9.51
C ALA A 255 -17.10 23.03 10.71
N LEU A 256 -16.59 22.04 11.46
CA LEU A 256 -15.59 22.27 12.50
C LEU A 256 -14.20 22.49 11.88
N GLU A 257 -13.83 21.71 10.87
CA GLU A 257 -12.59 21.88 10.12
C GLU A 257 -12.55 23.25 9.43
N GLU A 258 -13.64 23.68 8.79
CA GLU A 258 -13.75 25.01 8.17
C GLU A 258 -13.51 26.17 9.14
N LYS A 259 -13.89 26.03 10.42
CA LYS A 259 -13.65 27.06 11.44
C LYS A 259 -12.17 27.23 11.79
N GLU A 260 -11.35 26.21 11.55
CA GLU A 260 -9.89 26.26 11.75
C GLU A 260 -9.15 26.82 10.52
N LEU A 261 -9.85 27.04 9.40
CA LEU A 261 -9.27 27.46 8.12
C LEU A 261 -9.65 28.90 7.78
N SER A 262 -8.76 29.60 7.07
CA SER A 262 -9.08 30.90 6.48
C SER A 262 -9.99 30.74 5.25
N ALA A 263 -10.69 31.81 4.86
CA ALA A 263 -11.49 31.81 3.62
C ALA A 263 -10.67 31.45 2.37
N SER A 264 -9.40 31.91 2.29
CA SER A 264 -8.51 31.58 1.18
C SER A 264 -8.07 30.12 1.18
N GLN A 265 -7.90 29.52 2.36
CA GLN A 265 -7.65 28.08 2.48
C GLN A 265 -8.88 27.29 2.03
N ILE A 266 -10.08 27.66 2.47
CA ILE A 266 -11.31 26.97 2.02
C ILE A 266 -11.45 27.03 0.49
N GLU A 267 -11.27 28.21 -0.11
CA GLU A 267 -11.30 28.37 -1.57
C GLU A 267 -10.22 27.50 -2.27
N GLY A 268 -8.99 27.52 -1.76
CA GLY A 268 -7.90 26.69 -2.27
C GLY A 268 -8.18 25.20 -2.16
N ALA A 269 -8.77 24.75 -1.04
CA ALA A 269 -9.16 23.36 -0.83
C ALA A 269 -10.20 22.92 -1.85
N HIS A 270 -11.24 23.74 -2.10
CA HIS A 270 -12.25 23.45 -3.12
C HIS A 270 -11.64 23.26 -4.51
N LYS A 271 -10.67 24.09 -4.88
CA LYS A 271 -9.96 23.96 -6.16
C LYS A 271 -9.16 22.65 -6.25
N ILE A 272 -8.40 22.30 -5.21
CA ILE A 272 -7.65 21.03 -5.17
C ILE A 272 -8.62 19.85 -5.25
N VAL A 273 -9.72 19.90 -4.52
CA VAL A 273 -10.75 18.86 -4.58
C VAL A 273 -11.31 18.72 -6.00
N ASP A 274 -11.61 19.82 -6.69
CA ASP A 274 -12.13 19.73 -8.06
C ASP A 274 -11.10 19.11 -9.03
N GLU A 275 -9.80 19.34 -8.82
CA GLU A 275 -8.72 18.66 -9.56
C GLU A 275 -8.67 17.15 -9.25
N LEU A 276 -8.75 16.76 -7.97
CA LEU A 276 -8.81 15.36 -7.54
C LEU A 276 -10.05 14.65 -8.10
N ILE A 277 -11.21 15.32 -8.09
CA ILE A 277 -12.45 14.77 -8.65
C ILE A 277 -12.37 14.62 -10.16
N LYS A 278 -11.76 15.58 -10.85
CA LYS A 278 -11.51 15.46 -12.28
C LYS A 278 -10.60 14.26 -12.58
N ALA A 279 -9.56 14.02 -11.78
CA ALA A 279 -8.66 12.88 -11.96
C ALA A 279 -9.39 11.54 -11.71
N CYS A 280 -10.16 11.41 -10.62
CA CYS A 280 -10.82 10.14 -10.27
C CYS A 280 -11.96 9.76 -11.21
N CYS A 281 -12.69 10.78 -11.67
CA CYS A 281 -14.07 10.60 -12.06
C CYS A 281 -14.36 11.16 -13.47
N ALA A 282 -13.32 11.59 -14.21
CA ALA A 282 -13.40 11.90 -15.63
C ALA A 282 -13.65 10.66 -16.53
N SER A 283 -13.58 9.45 -15.98
CA SER A 283 -13.91 8.20 -16.67
C SER A 283 -14.90 7.36 -15.86
N ASN A 284 -16.18 7.74 -15.88
CA ASN A 284 -17.28 6.88 -15.41
C ASN A 284 -17.51 5.67 -16.36
N GLN A 285 -16.44 4.96 -16.76
CA GLN A 285 -16.48 3.69 -17.50
C GLN A 285 -15.39 2.72 -17.00
N SER A 286 -15.37 2.43 -15.71
CA SER A 286 -14.92 1.09 -15.30
C SER A 286 -15.96 0.50 -14.36
N ASP A 287 -16.52 -0.61 -14.81
CA ASP A 287 -17.62 -1.32 -14.21
C ASP A 287 -17.28 -1.64 -12.75
N GLY A 288 -18.22 -1.40 -11.84
CA GLY A 288 -18.12 -1.65 -10.39
C GLY A 288 -17.96 -3.14 -10.04
N LYS A 289 -16.92 -3.78 -10.57
CA LYS A 289 -16.64 -5.21 -10.55
C LYS A 289 -15.15 -5.52 -10.44
N THR A 290 -14.33 -4.59 -9.95
CA THR A 290 -13.10 -5.00 -9.26
C THR A 290 -13.49 -5.31 -7.83
N PRO A 291 -13.56 -6.60 -7.42
CA PRO A 291 -13.71 -6.90 -6.01
C PRO A 291 -12.45 -6.35 -5.34
N THR A 292 -12.60 -5.40 -4.43
CA THR A 292 -11.55 -5.03 -3.48
C THR A 292 -11.22 -6.31 -2.70
N PRO A 293 -10.09 -7.01 -2.95
CA PRO A 293 -9.72 -8.13 -2.13
C PRO A 293 -8.94 -7.51 -0.98
N LEU A 294 -9.68 -7.05 0.03
CA LEU A 294 -9.29 -6.77 1.41
C LEU A 294 -10.46 -6.00 2.05
N HIS A 295 -11.64 -6.63 2.13
CA HIS A 295 -12.64 -6.26 3.12
C HIS A 295 -12.16 -6.72 4.51
N PHE A 296 -11.01 -6.22 4.99
CA PHE A 296 -10.76 -6.19 6.43
C PHE A 296 -11.52 -5.00 6.96
N LYS A 297 -12.72 -5.30 7.46
CA LYS A 297 -13.52 -4.43 8.31
C LYS A 297 -12.58 -3.93 9.42
N LEU A 298 -12.12 -2.68 9.35
CA LEU A 298 -11.61 -1.97 10.53
C LEU A 298 -12.79 -1.81 11.48
N LYS A 299 -13.11 -2.87 12.21
CA LYS A 299 -14.06 -2.83 13.32
C LYS A 299 -13.24 -2.40 14.55
N GLY A 300 -12.89 -1.12 14.56
CA GLY A 300 -12.49 -0.41 15.77
C GLY A 300 -13.71 0.30 16.33
N ASP A 301 -14.10 -0.09 17.53
CA ASP A 301 -14.83 0.72 18.51
C ASP A 301 -16.27 1.17 18.18
N GLU A 302 -17.18 0.21 18.12
CA GLU A 302 -18.56 0.41 18.62
C GLU A 302 -18.81 -0.59 19.76
N VAL A 303 -18.20 -0.37 20.94
CA VAL A 303 -18.72 -0.90 22.20
C VAL A 303 -18.54 0.14 23.32
N SER A 304 -19.68 0.49 23.92
CA SER A 304 -19.87 1.22 25.18
C SER A 304 -20.03 2.75 25.11
N ASN A 305 -21.14 3.18 24.49
CA ASN A 305 -21.97 4.20 25.15
C ASN A 305 -22.57 3.57 26.42
N GLY A 306 -21.82 3.66 27.52
CA GLY A 306 -22.28 3.31 28.85
C GLY A 306 -22.51 4.58 29.66
N ASN A 307 -23.78 4.94 29.85
CA ASN A 307 -24.35 5.73 30.94
C ASN A 307 -23.43 6.69 31.71
N LEU A 308 -23.61 7.99 31.49
CA LEU A 308 -23.46 8.99 32.54
C LEU A 308 -24.83 9.65 32.74
N ASN A 309 -25.51 9.23 33.81
CA ASN A 309 -26.34 10.13 34.60
C ASN A 309 -25.41 11.09 35.36
#